data_AF-A0A949QWM8-F1
#
_entry.id   AF-A0A949QWM8-F1
#
_cell.length_a   1.000
_cell.length_b   1.000
_cell.length_c   1.000
_cell.angle_alpha   90.00
_cell.angle_beta   90.00
_cell.angle_gamma   90.00
#
_symmetry.space_group_name_H-M   'P 1'
#
loop_
_entity.id
_entity.type
_entity.pdbx_description
1 polymer ?
#
loop_
_entity_poly.entity_id
_entity_poly.type
_entity_poly.pdbx_seq_one_letter_code
_entity_poly.pdbx_strand_id
1 'polypeptide(L)'
;MNTWTEPYEDEYIQERIEELRIAQQEAAEKGKTLVSSYEQFWLPCLNDLPDLEYQGRDHYTAPYGTFDPALKAPFHGALWFTPKPGAELPAQLMNQREWKAGTGVVDLNARMVKIQSDEVEVTFTSINISQSAAELLREINRELVRVQAGVYLYRIEPIRGATPVQHLYPDGRIPILSNSHTRADVTGYAVLKDRPYQHTLVYVGIAAHKTSVESLWASLIRGKGGSSLRGTSVLADGDVKMMTHPLPEFNVLHAGIVCRKALPGKWEAKDDVAYALVFESEAAEEKLKSLTIQRLQETLAFPILDDWAQTLWEYALDAEYIQRLETGGDCRGGVRIDLNKPWVDLVQGLLDQDILKI
;
A
#
# COMPACT_ATOMS: atom_id res chain seq x y z
N MET A 1 7.73 11.53 -3.63
CA MET A 1 6.69 10.83 -2.84
C MET A 1 5.40 11.61 -3.02
N ASN A 2 4.37 11.04 -3.64
CA ASN A 2 3.08 11.72 -3.86
C ASN A 2 2.09 11.23 -2.80
N THR A 3 2.06 11.89 -1.65
CA THR A 3 1.00 11.73 -0.65
C THR A 3 -0.02 12.81 -0.99
N TRP A 4 -1.00 12.48 -1.82
CA TRP A 4 -2.01 13.46 -2.21
C TRP A 4 -3.05 13.53 -1.09
N THR A 5 -3.18 14.70 -0.50
CA THR A 5 -4.11 14.99 0.60
C THR A 5 -5.19 15.98 0.19
N GLU A 6 -5.11 16.47 -1.05
CA GLU A 6 -6.01 17.46 -1.64
C GLU A 6 -6.91 16.79 -2.67
N PRO A 7 -8.14 17.28 -2.89
CA PRO A 7 -8.94 16.87 -4.02
C PRO A 7 -8.15 16.91 -5.32
N TYR A 8 -8.29 15.87 -6.13
CA TYR A 8 -7.77 15.85 -7.48
C TYR A 8 -8.93 15.93 -8.46
N GLU A 9 -8.83 16.85 -9.41
CA GLU A 9 -9.83 17.12 -10.43
C GLU A 9 -9.14 17.22 -11.79
N ASP A 10 -9.75 16.59 -12.79
CA ASP A 10 -9.37 16.71 -14.19
C ASP A 10 -10.53 17.38 -14.94
N GLU A 11 -10.49 18.72 -14.98
CA GLU A 11 -11.51 19.56 -15.62
C GLU A 11 -11.68 19.23 -17.11
N TYR A 12 -10.58 18.86 -17.78
CA TYR A 12 -10.62 18.44 -19.18
C TYR A 12 -11.43 17.15 -19.35
N ILE A 13 -11.24 16.18 -18.46
CA ILE A 13 -12.08 14.96 -18.47
C ILE A 13 -13.55 15.30 -18.28
N GLN A 14 -13.89 16.22 -17.36
CA GLN A 14 -15.28 16.60 -17.12
C GLN A 14 -15.97 17.17 -18.36
N GLU A 15 -15.34 18.14 -19.03
CA GLU A 15 -15.86 18.75 -20.26
C GLU A 15 -16.04 17.68 -21.36
N ARG A 16 -15.03 16.81 -21.53
CA ARG A 16 -15.07 15.75 -22.54
C ARG A 16 -16.15 14.71 -22.29
N ILE A 17 -16.43 14.37 -21.03
CA ILE A 17 -17.52 13.46 -20.68
C ILE A 17 -18.86 14.02 -21.15
N GLU A 18 -19.09 15.31 -20.89
CA GLU A 18 -20.35 15.96 -21.23
C GLU A 18 -20.54 16.12 -22.73
N GLU A 19 -19.48 16.50 -23.46
CA GLU A 19 -19.49 16.54 -24.92
C GLU A 19 -19.84 15.16 -25.54
N LEU A 20 -19.24 14.09 -25.01
CA LEU A 20 -19.51 12.72 -25.47
C LEU A 20 -20.94 12.28 -25.14
N ARG A 21 -21.43 12.63 -23.95
CA ARG A 21 -22.80 12.32 -23.54
C ARG A 21 -23.82 12.96 -24.48
N ILE A 22 -23.66 14.25 -24.79
CA ILE A 22 -24.51 14.97 -25.75
C ILE A 22 -24.45 14.31 -27.12
N ALA A 23 -23.24 14.01 -27.63
CA ALA A 23 -23.08 13.36 -28.93
C ALA A 23 -23.73 11.97 -28.99
N GLN A 24 -23.68 11.18 -27.90
CA GLN A 24 -24.37 9.90 -27.81
C GLN A 24 -25.90 10.07 -27.80
N GLN A 25 -26.43 11.07 -27.09
CA GLN A 25 -27.86 11.37 -27.11
C GLN A 25 -28.34 11.74 -28.51
N GLU A 26 -27.61 12.63 -29.22
CA GLU A 26 -27.91 12.97 -30.61
C GLU A 26 -27.84 11.76 -31.57
N ALA A 27 -26.93 10.82 -31.29
CA ALA A 27 -26.83 9.57 -32.04
C ALA A 27 -28.08 8.72 -31.83
N ALA A 28 -28.47 8.52 -30.56
CA ALA A 28 -29.59 7.69 -30.16
C ALA A 28 -30.92 8.20 -30.74
N GLU A 29 -31.14 9.52 -30.73
CA GLU A 29 -32.31 10.16 -31.36
C GLU A 29 -32.43 9.85 -32.87
N LYS A 30 -31.30 9.61 -33.54
CA LYS A 30 -31.21 9.27 -34.96
C LYS A 30 -31.15 7.76 -35.21
N GLY A 31 -31.30 6.93 -34.17
CA GLY A 31 -31.16 5.47 -34.25
C GLY A 31 -29.74 5.02 -34.58
N LYS A 32 -28.74 5.83 -34.23
CA LYS A 32 -27.31 5.61 -34.48
C LYS A 32 -26.56 5.43 -33.16
N THR A 33 -25.34 4.95 -33.27
CA THR A 33 -24.45 4.71 -32.14
C THR A 33 -23.12 5.41 -32.36
N LEU A 34 -22.62 6.13 -31.36
CA LEU A 34 -21.30 6.76 -31.44
C LEU A 34 -20.21 5.71 -31.18
N VAL A 35 -19.23 5.66 -32.07
CA VAL A 35 -18.10 4.72 -32.06
C VAL A 35 -16.80 5.52 -32.26
N SER A 36 -15.69 5.05 -31.72
CA SER A 36 -14.37 5.67 -31.86
C SER A 36 -13.42 4.76 -32.63
N SER A 37 -12.51 5.32 -33.44
CA SER A 37 -11.46 4.55 -34.13
C SER A 37 -10.30 4.11 -33.23
N TYR A 38 -10.21 4.68 -32.02
CA TYR A 38 -9.22 4.35 -30.99
C TYR A 38 -9.87 4.33 -29.60
N GLU A 39 -9.14 3.82 -28.60
CA GLU A 39 -9.63 3.76 -27.22
C GLU A 39 -9.98 5.17 -26.72
N GLN A 40 -11.27 5.40 -26.47
CA GLN A 40 -11.81 6.69 -26.06
C GLN A 40 -12.87 6.48 -24.99
N PHE A 41 -12.49 6.66 -23.72
CA PHE A 41 -13.37 6.53 -22.56
C PHE A 41 -14.16 5.21 -22.57
N TRP A 42 -15.50 5.26 -22.60
CA TRP A 42 -16.40 4.10 -22.64
C TRP A 42 -16.96 3.80 -24.04
N LEU A 43 -16.52 4.54 -25.06
CA LEU A 43 -17.06 4.33 -26.41
C LEU A 43 -16.57 3.00 -26.99
N PRO A 44 -17.40 2.29 -27.76
CA PRO A 44 -16.96 1.15 -28.53
C PRO A 44 -15.80 1.57 -29.45
N CYS A 45 -14.72 0.79 -29.40
CA CYS A 45 -13.58 0.97 -30.29
C CYS A 45 -13.80 0.16 -31.56
N LEU A 46 -13.64 0.79 -32.72
CA LEU A 46 -13.76 0.16 -34.03
C LEU A 46 -12.84 -1.07 -34.15
N ASN A 47 -11.62 -0.99 -33.59
CA ASN A 47 -10.63 -2.07 -33.67
C ASN A 47 -11.04 -3.34 -32.91
N ASP A 48 -12.00 -3.24 -31.99
CA ASP A 48 -12.49 -4.38 -31.20
C ASP A 48 -13.72 -5.05 -31.84
N LEU A 49 -14.20 -4.54 -32.97
CA LEU A 49 -15.39 -5.03 -33.67
C LEU A 49 -15.02 -6.04 -34.77
N PRO A 50 -15.77 -7.15 -34.89
CA PRO A 50 -15.49 -8.18 -35.89
C PRO A 50 -15.97 -7.77 -37.30
N ASP A 51 -15.39 -8.42 -38.32
CA ASP A 51 -15.87 -8.43 -39.71
C ASP A 51 -16.03 -7.04 -40.36
N LEU A 52 -15.08 -6.14 -40.07
CA LEU A 52 -15.03 -4.81 -40.65
C LEU A 52 -14.30 -4.78 -42.00
N GLU A 53 -14.94 -4.16 -42.98
CA GLU A 53 -14.34 -3.85 -44.28
C GLU A 53 -14.19 -2.33 -44.45
N TYR A 54 -12.96 -1.88 -44.73
CA TYR A 54 -12.68 -0.47 -45.01
C TYR A 54 -12.99 -0.12 -46.46
N GLN A 55 -13.83 0.89 -46.66
CA GLN A 55 -14.31 1.34 -47.98
C GLN A 55 -13.65 2.67 -48.41
N GLY A 56 -12.78 3.27 -47.59
CA GLY A 56 -12.14 4.56 -47.86
C GLY A 56 -12.82 5.75 -47.15
N ARG A 57 -12.05 6.82 -46.89
CA ARG A 57 -12.52 8.07 -46.28
C ARG A 57 -13.22 7.86 -44.93
N ASP A 58 -12.64 7.01 -44.09
CA ASP A 58 -13.18 6.63 -42.77
C ASP A 58 -14.59 6.02 -42.83
N HIS A 59 -14.97 5.46 -43.99
CA HIS A 59 -16.18 4.63 -44.13
C HIS A 59 -15.85 3.16 -43.96
N TYR A 60 -16.64 2.47 -43.13
CA TYR A 60 -16.51 1.04 -42.90
C TYR A 60 -17.87 0.35 -43.03
N THR A 61 -17.85 -0.88 -43.49
CA THR A 61 -19.04 -1.73 -43.62
C THR A 61 -18.84 -3.03 -42.87
N ALA A 62 -19.90 -3.53 -42.25
CA ALA A 62 -19.93 -4.84 -41.61
C ALA A 62 -21.26 -5.54 -41.93
N PRO A 63 -21.35 -6.87 -41.75
CA PRO A 63 -22.61 -7.61 -41.94
C PRO A 63 -23.80 -7.03 -41.15
N TYR A 64 -23.51 -6.38 -40.02
CA TYR A 64 -24.45 -5.84 -39.06
C TYR A 64 -24.70 -4.33 -39.16
N GLY A 65 -24.03 -3.58 -40.05
CA GLY A 65 -24.28 -2.16 -40.25
C GLY A 65 -23.16 -1.40 -40.96
N THR A 66 -23.29 -0.07 -40.99
CA THR A 66 -22.30 0.83 -41.60
C THR A 66 -21.76 1.83 -40.60
N PHE A 67 -20.52 2.26 -40.80
CA PHE A 67 -19.83 3.26 -39.98
C PHE A 67 -19.43 4.43 -40.86
N ASP A 68 -19.93 5.62 -40.53
CA ASP A 68 -19.71 6.85 -41.28
C ASP A 68 -19.01 7.91 -40.43
N PRO A 69 -18.16 8.78 -41.00
CA PRO A 69 -17.47 9.81 -40.24
C PRO A 69 -18.43 10.78 -39.54
N ALA A 70 -18.22 10.97 -38.24
CA ALA A 70 -18.98 11.90 -37.42
C ALA A 70 -18.30 13.27 -37.39
N LEU A 71 -18.41 14.03 -38.48
CA LEU A 71 -17.68 15.30 -38.67
C LEU A 71 -17.96 16.40 -37.63
N LYS A 72 -19.07 16.29 -36.89
CA LYS A 72 -19.45 17.25 -35.83
C LYS A 72 -19.22 16.70 -34.42
N ALA A 73 -18.70 15.48 -34.29
CA ALA A 73 -18.40 14.92 -32.99
C ALA A 73 -17.21 15.65 -32.34
N PRO A 74 -17.09 15.61 -31.01
CA PRO A 74 -16.13 16.44 -30.30
C PRO A 74 -14.67 15.96 -30.44
N PHE A 75 -14.41 14.86 -31.15
CA PHE A 75 -13.07 14.28 -31.29
C PHE A 75 -12.81 13.71 -32.68
N HIS A 76 -11.53 13.65 -33.07
CA HIS A 76 -11.11 13.05 -34.33
C HIS A 76 -11.30 11.53 -34.30
N GLY A 77 -11.68 10.92 -35.42
CA GLY A 77 -11.90 9.47 -35.48
C GLY A 77 -13.24 9.01 -34.89
N ALA A 78 -14.14 9.93 -34.59
CA ALA A 78 -15.52 9.62 -34.24
C ALA A 78 -16.31 9.12 -35.46
N LEU A 79 -17.07 8.05 -35.29
CA LEU A 79 -17.87 7.40 -36.32
C LEU A 79 -19.31 7.21 -35.83
N TRP A 80 -20.26 7.37 -36.75
CA TRP A 80 -21.65 7.00 -36.57
C TRP A 80 -21.88 5.59 -37.07
N PHE A 81 -22.17 4.66 -36.17
CA PHE A 81 -22.67 3.35 -36.52
C PHE A 81 -24.18 3.41 -36.80
N THR A 82 -24.59 2.88 -37.95
CA THR A 82 -25.99 2.71 -38.34
C THR A 82 -26.30 1.21 -38.43
N PRO A 83 -27.16 0.66 -37.56
CA PRO A 83 -27.46 -0.77 -37.54
C PRO A 83 -28.25 -1.17 -38.78
N LYS A 84 -27.94 -2.35 -39.33
CA LYS A 84 -28.74 -2.97 -40.38
C LYS A 84 -29.97 -3.65 -39.74
N PRO A 85 -31.20 -3.37 -40.22
CA PRO A 85 -32.41 -3.98 -39.64
C PRO A 85 -32.35 -5.51 -39.64
N GLY A 86 -32.62 -6.13 -38.48
CA GLY A 86 -32.68 -7.58 -38.32
C GLY A 86 -31.32 -8.30 -38.25
N ALA A 87 -30.21 -7.57 -38.27
CA ALA A 87 -28.89 -8.15 -38.06
C ALA A 87 -28.57 -8.30 -36.57
N GLU A 88 -27.85 -9.37 -36.21
CA GLU A 88 -27.33 -9.56 -34.86
C GLU A 88 -26.13 -8.63 -34.64
N LEU A 89 -26.21 -7.80 -33.60
CA LEU A 89 -25.19 -6.80 -33.29
C LEU A 89 -24.13 -7.39 -32.34
N PRO A 90 -22.85 -7.01 -32.45
CA PRO A 90 -21.84 -7.29 -31.43
C PRO A 90 -22.22 -6.74 -30.05
N ALA A 91 -21.80 -7.43 -28.98
CA ALA A 91 -22.12 -7.06 -27.60
C ALA A 91 -21.71 -5.61 -27.25
N GLN A 92 -20.60 -5.14 -27.81
CA GLN A 92 -20.08 -3.79 -27.66
C GLN A 92 -21.04 -2.72 -28.20
N LEU A 93 -21.93 -3.06 -29.13
CA LEU A 93 -22.90 -2.15 -29.76
C LEU A 93 -24.32 -2.28 -29.19
N MET A 94 -24.64 -3.35 -28.46
CA MET A 94 -26.01 -3.67 -28.03
C MET A 94 -26.47 -2.97 -26.74
N ASN A 95 -25.54 -2.58 -25.85
CA ASN A 95 -25.87 -2.07 -24.51
C ASN A 95 -25.17 -0.75 -24.22
N GLN A 96 -25.43 0.29 -25.02
CA GLN A 96 -24.95 1.64 -24.69
C GLN A 96 -25.76 2.22 -23.53
N ARG A 97 -25.18 2.15 -22.34
CA ARG A 97 -25.66 2.87 -21.16
C ARG A 97 -25.35 4.35 -21.32
N GLU A 98 -26.22 5.22 -20.80
CA GLU A 98 -25.87 6.63 -20.64
C GLU A 98 -24.79 6.75 -19.55
N TRP A 99 -23.73 7.50 -19.87
CA TRP A 99 -22.63 7.77 -18.95
C TRP A 99 -22.75 9.17 -18.39
N LYS A 100 -22.64 9.30 -17.08
CA LYS A 100 -22.68 10.58 -16.38
C LYS A 100 -21.32 10.89 -15.75
N ALA A 101 -20.97 12.17 -15.69
CA ALA A 101 -19.84 12.63 -14.90
C ALA A 101 -20.14 12.42 -13.41
N GLY A 102 -19.19 11.85 -12.67
CA GLY A 102 -19.33 11.60 -11.24
C GLY A 102 -18.11 12.04 -10.44
N THR A 103 -18.30 12.10 -9.13
CA THR A 103 -17.23 12.35 -8.16
C THR A 103 -17.09 11.15 -7.23
N GLY A 104 -15.87 10.92 -6.75
CA GLY A 104 -15.54 9.82 -5.86
C GLY A 104 -14.95 10.31 -4.55
N VAL A 105 -15.42 9.77 -3.44
CA VAL A 105 -14.84 9.98 -2.12
C VAL A 105 -13.92 8.81 -1.80
N VAL A 106 -12.65 9.11 -1.59
CA VAL A 106 -11.57 8.16 -1.34
C VAL A 106 -11.29 8.06 0.16
N ASP A 107 -11.58 6.91 0.73
CA ASP A 107 -11.11 6.53 2.05
C ASP A 107 -9.73 5.88 1.90
N LEU A 108 -8.67 6.68 2.08
CA LEU A 108 -7.30 6.19 2.06
C LEU A 108 -7.06 5.15 3.16
N ASN A 109 -7.74 5.30 4.31
CA ASN A 109 -7.59 4.42 5.47
C ASN A 109 -8.29 3.08 5.25
N ALA A 110 -9.48 3.06 4.65
CA ALA A 110 -10.13 1.81 4.30
C ALA A 110 -9.66 1.22 2.96
N ARG A 111 -8.81 1.96 2.21
CA ARG A 111 -8.50 1.70 0.80
C ARG A 111 -9.78 1.51 -0.02
N MET A 112 -10.74 2.40 0.16
CA MET A 112 -12.02 2.35 -0.54
C MET A 112 -12.29 3.62 -1.33
N VAL A 113 -13.02 3.50 -2.44
CA VAL A 113 -13.62 4.65 -3.11
C VAL A 113 -15.12 4.45 -3.15
N LYS A 114 -15.86 5.42 -2.63
CA LYS A 114 -17.30 5.52 -2.77
C LYS A 114 -17.63 6.53 -3.85
N ILE A 115 -18.39 6.09 -4.84
CA ILE A 115 -18.81 6.88 -5.97
C ILE A 115 -20.29 7.13 -5.79
N GLN A 116 -20.67 8.41 -5.75
CA GLN A 116 -22.06 8.82 -5.70
C GLN A 116 -22.36 9.68 -6.91
N SER A 117 -23.27 9.17 -7.74
CA SER A 117 -23.99 9.93 -8.76
C SER A 117 -25.48 9.72 -8.48
N ASP A 118 -26.36 10.65 -8.91
CA ASP A 118 -27.77 10.73 -8.51
C ASP A 118 -28.56 9.41 -8.51
N GLU A 119 -28.16 8.44 -9.34
CA GLU A 119 -28.80 7.13 -9.51
C GLU A 119 -27.85 5.93 -9.29
N VAL A 120 -26.56 6.17 -9.06
CA VAL A 120 -25.52 5.13 -9.03
C VAL A 120 -24.65 5.28 -7.79
N GLU A 121 -24.69 4.26 -6.94
CA GLU A 121 -23.77 4.09 -5.81
C GLU A 121 -22.84 2.90 -6.09
N VAL A 122 -21.54 3.17 -6.26
CA VAL A 122 -20.52 2.14 -6.42
C VAL A 122 -19.49 2.28 -5.32
N THR A 123 -19.15 1.16 -4.67
CA THR A 123 -18.02 1.11 -3.73
C THR A 123 -16.96 0.18 -4.28
N PHE A 124 -15.76 0.72 -4.53
CA PHE A 124 -14.57 -0.07 -4.75
C PHE A 124 -13.83 -0.29 -3.44
N THR A 125 -13.39 -1.51 -3.19
CA THR A 125 -12.51 -1.87 -2.08
C THR A 125 -11.12 -2.20 -2.57
N SER A 126 -10.12 -2.10 -1.70
CA SER A 126 -8.73 -2.48 -1.96
C SER A 126 -8.02 -1.65 -3.03
N ILE A 127 -8.32 -0.35 -3.11
CA ILE A 127 -7.68 0.55 -4.08
C ILE A 127 -6.17 0.72 -3.82
N ASN A 128 -5.40 0.98 -4.87
CA ASN A 128 -3.97 1.20 -4.77
C ASN A 128 -3.61 2.64 -4.39
N ILE A 129 -3.52 2.92 -3.09
CA ILE A 129 -3.17 4.25 -2.55
C ILE A 129 -1.68 4.64 -2.72
N SER A 130 -0.85 3.78 -3.32
CA SER A 130 0.54 4.12 -3.64
C SER A 130 0.68 4.91 -4.95
N GLN A 131 -0.33 4.84 -5.82
CA GLN A 131 -0.37 5.55 -7.10
C GLN A 131 -0.58 7.05 -6.92
N SER A 132 -0.25 7.82 -7.96
CA SER A 132 -0.68 9.22 -8.03
C SER A 132 -2.21 9.31 -8.15
N ALA A 133 -2.80 10.45 -7.75
CA ALA A 133 -4.24 10.65 -7.86
C ALA A 133 -4.76 10.47 -9.31
N ALA A 134 -3.99 10.92 -10.29
CA ALA A 134 -4.31 10.77 -11.71
C ALA A 134 -4.32 9.30 -12.17
N GLU A 135 -3.33 8.51 -11.75
CA GLU A 135 -3.28 7.07 -12.06
C GLU A 135 -4.41 6.30 -11.39
N LEU A 136 -4.69 6.61 -10.12
CA LEU A 136 -5.78 6.01 -9.38
C LEU A 136 -7.14 6.31 -10.03
N LEU A 137 -7.37 7.57 -10.42
CA LEU A 137 -8.58 7.98 -11.16
C LEU A 137 -8.73 7.18 -12.47
N ARG A 138 -7.64 7.03 -13.24
CA ARG A 138 -7.64 6.23 -14.48
C ARG A 138 -7.92 4.75 -14.23
N GLU A 139 -7.35 4.16 -13.18
CA GLU A 139 -7.59 2.76 -12.81
C GLU A 139 -9.06 2.53 -12.44
N ILE A 140 -9.62 3.39 -11.57
CA ILE A 140 -11.02 3.32 -11.16
C ILE A 140 -11.94 3.45 -12.38
N ASN A 141 -11.68 4.40 -13.26
CA ASN A 141 -12.46 4.61 -14.46
C ASN A 141 -12.43 3.42 -15.42
N ARG A 142 -11.28 2.76 -15.57
CA ARG A 142 -11.17 1.54 -16.37
C ARG A 142 -12.06 0.42 -15.83
N GLU A 143 -12.08 0.24 -14.51
CA GLU A 143 -12.95 -0.74 -13.89
C GLU A 143 -14.43 -0.36 -14.01
N LEU A 144 -14.79 0.92 -13.86
CA LEU A 144 -16.16 1.41 -14.08
C LEU A 144 -16.65 1.11 -15.51
N VAL A 145 -15.80 1.35 -16.52
CA VAL A 145 -16.05 1.00 -17.93
C VAL A 145 -16.26 -0.50 -18.09
N ARG A 146 -15.36 -1.32 -17.52
CA ARG A 146 -15.44 -2.78 -17.57
C ARG A 146 -16.74 -3.33 -16.98
N VAL A 147 -17.21 -2.78 -15.86
CA VAL A 147 -18.48 -3.21 -15.23
C VAL A 147 -19.71 -2.48 -15.78
N GLN A 148 -19.55 -1.61 -16.78
CA GLN A 148 -20.62 -0.78 -17.36
C GLN A 148 -21.44 -0.02 -16.30
N ALA A 149 -20.75 0.61 -15.34
CA ALA A 149 -21.38 1.30 -14.22
C ALA A 149 -22.26 2.50 -14.62
N GLY A 150 -22.03 3.09 -15.79
CA GLY A 150 -22.76 4.28 -16.28
C GLY A 150 -22.32 5.59 -15.61
N VAL A 151 -21.18 5.57 -14.92
CA VAL A 151 -20.57 6.76 -14.30
C VAL A 151 -19.08 6.78 -14.61
N TYR A 152 -18.56 7.95 -14.96
CA TYR A 152 -17.13 8.17 -15.17
C TYR A 152 -16.67 9.30 -14.26
N LEU A 153 -15.61 9.04 -13.48
CA LEU A 153 -15.10 9.98 -12.50
C LEU A 153 -14.20 11.02 -13.16
N TYR A 154 -14.44 12.29 -12.84
CA TYR A 154 -13.55 13.40 -13.18
C TYR A 154 -12.83 13.98 -11.94
N ARG A 155 -13.33 13.67 -10.74
CA ARG A 155 -12.81 14.17 -9.47
C ARG A 155 -12.82 13.09 -8.39
N ILE A 156 -11.72 13.02 -7.63
CA ILE A 156 -11.61 12.19 -6.43
C ILE A 156 -11.16 13.03 -5.23
N GLU A 157 -11.80 12.81 -4.09
CA GLU A 157 -11.57 13.56 -2.86
C GLU A 157 -11.17 12.64 -1.71
N PRO A 158 -10.02 12.85 -1.06
CA PRO A 158 -9.65 12.03 0.08
C PRO A 158 -10.45 12.47 1.32
N ILE A 159 -11.03 11.52 2.07
CA ILE A 159 -11.65 11.81 3.36
C ILE A 159 -10.58 12.29 4.33
N ARG A 160 -10.71 13.53 4.80
CA ARG A 160 -9.92 14.09 5.90
C ARG A 160 -10.67 13.83 7.20
N GLY A 161 -10.45 12.68 7.83
CA GLY A 161 -11.15 12.32 9.06
C GLY A 161 -10.70 10.99 9.62
N ALA A 162 -10.38 10.99 10.92
CA ALA A 162 -9.78 9.91 11.67
C ALA A 162 -10.74 8.74 11.93
N THR A 163 -11.01 7.91 10.93
CA THR A 163 -11.39 6.51 11.20
C THR A 163 -10.10 5.73 11.37
N PRO A 164 -9.79 5.17 12.56
CA PRO A 164 -8.59 4.38 12.74
C PRO A 164 -8.88 3.01 12.12
N VAL A 165 -8.83 2.92 10.79
CA VAL A 165 -8.44 1.65 10.22
C VAL A 165 -7.00 1.48 10.66
N GLN A 166 -6.78 0.58 11.62
CA GLN A 166 -5.45 0.17 12.04
C GLN A 166 -4.82 -0.57 10.86
N HIS A 167 -4.31 0.20 9.89
CA HIS A 167 -3.46 -0.37 8.88
C HIS A 167 -2.32 -1.10 9.56
N LEU A 168 -1.94 -2.23 8.97
CA LEU A 168 -0.72 -2.93 9.34
C LEU A 168 0.48 -1.95 9.34
N TYR A 169 0.49 -0.96 8.44
CA TYR A 169 1.55 0.05 8.33
C TYR A 169 1.01 1.47 8.60
N PRO A 170 1.78 2.36 9.26
CA PRO A 170 1.33 3.69 9.66
C PRO A 170 0.76 4.57 8.53
N ASP A 171 1.25 4.40 7.30
CA ASP A 171 0.87 5.16 6.10
C ASP A 171 -0.05 4.38 5.16
N GLY A 172 -0.52 3.20 5.58
CA GLY A 172 -1.35 2.31 4.75
C GLY A 172 -0.62 1.71 3.55
N ARG A 173 0.65 2.03 3.30
CA ARG A 173 1.45 1.53 2.19
C ARG A 173 2.31 0.35 2.63
N ILE A 174 2.41 -0.66 1.78
CA ILE A 174 3.30 -1.80 2.02
C ILE A 174 4.74 -1.30 1.82
N PRO A 175 5.59 -1.31 2.85
CA PRO A 175 6.98 -0.90 2.71
C PRO A 175 7.72 -1.88 1.80
N ILE A 176 8.78 -1.39 1.16
CA ILE A 176 9.62 -2.21 0.29
C ILE A 176 11.03 -2.22 0.89
N LEU A 177 11.60 -3.42 0.99
CA LEU A 177 13.02 -3.64 1.22
C LEU A 177 13.69 -3.90 -0.13
N SER A 178 14.72 -3.15 -0.46
CA SER A 178 15.43 -3.31 -1.73
C SER A 178 16.94 -3.26 -1.56
N ASN A 179 17.65 -3.80 -2.55
CA ASN A 179 19.08 -3.61 -2.73
C ASN A 179 19.35 -3.26 -4.21
N SER A 180 20.62 -3.29 -4.65
CA SER A 180 21.01 -3.02 -6.04
C SER A 180 20.48 -4.04 -7.07
N HIS A 181 19.96 -5.19 -6.63
CA HIS A 181 19.59 -6.31 -7.50
C HIS A 181 18.11 -6.67 -7.44
N THR A 182 17.43 -6.39 -6.33
CA THR A 182 16.07 -6.87 -6.11
C THR A 182 15.29 -6.03 -5.10
N ARG A 183 13.99 -6.33 -4.99
CA ARG A 183 13.05 -5.74 -4.04
C ARG A 183 12.11 -6.81 -3.49
N ALA A 184 11.62 -6.60 -2.28
CA ALA A 184 10.62 -7.44 -1.64
C ALA A 184 9.61 -6.59 -0.87
N ASP A 185 8.36 -7.05 -0.85
CA ASP A 185 7.31 -6.44 -0.06
C ASP A 185 7.51 -6.81 1.41
N VAL A 186 7.45 -5.83 2.29
CA VAL A 186 7.73 -5.99 3.72
C VAL A 186 6.45 -6.31 4.46
N THR A 187 6.39 -7.45 5.16
CA THR A 187 5.26 -7.86 6.01
C THR A 187 5.32 -7.24 7.40
N GLY A 188 6.51 -6.85 7.86
CA GLY A 188 6.71 -6.03 9.05
C GLY A 188 8.17 -5.69 9.30
N TYR A 189 8.43 -4.75 10.19
CA TYR A 189 9.78 -4.24 10.45
C TYR A 189 9.93 -3.70 11.87
N ALA A 190 11.16 -3.67 12.35
CA ALA A 190 11.58 -2.93 13.53
C ALA A 190 12.92 -2.24 13.26
N VAL A 191 12.93 -0.91 13.29
CA VAL A 191 14.12 -0.09 13.01
C VAL A 191 14.36 0.93 14.12
N LEU A 192 15.63 1.16 14.44
CA LEU A 192 16.05 2.28 15.26
C LEU A 192 16.51 3.43 14.35
N LYS A 193 15.91 4.60 14.53
CA LYS A 193 16.27 5.82 13.79
C LYS A 193 17.45 6.54 14.45
N ASP A 194 18.58 5.86 14.59
CA ASP A 194 19.77 6.38 15.29
C ASP A 194 20.63 7.31 14.44
N ARG A 195 20.55 7.22 13.09
CA ARG A 195 21.35 8.06 12.19
C ARG A 195 20.50 8.65 11.06
N PRO A 196 20.86 9.84 10.54
CA PRO A 196 20.04 10.56 9.55
C PRO A 196 19.86 9.83 8.21
N TYR A 197 20.88 9.11 7.75
CA TYR A 197 20.90 8.49 6.41
C TYR A 197 20.99 6.96 6.43
N GLN A 198 21.13 6.38 7.63
CA GLN A 198 21.25 4.94 7.81
C GLN A 198 20.59 4.56 9.13
N HIS A 199 19.59 3.69 9.08
CA HIS A 199 18.90 3.22 10.28
C HIS A 199 19.39 1.83 10.65
N THR A 200 19.40 1.55 11.95
CA THR A 200 19.70 0.22 12.46
C THR A 200 18.47 -0.68 12.33
N LEU A 201 18.60 -1.80 11.63
CA LEU A 201 17.55 -2.79 11.39
C LEU A 201 17.65 -3.92 12.40
N VAL A 202 16.59 -4.09 13.19
CA VAL A 202 16.51 -5.16 14.20
C VAL A 202 15.70 -6.33 13.65
N TYR A 203 14.64 -6.05 12.90
CA TYR A 203 13.78 -7.07 12.29
C TYR A 203 13.20 -6.60 10.96
N VAL A 204 13.06 -7.53 10.01
CA VAL A 204 12.24 -7.36 8.81
C VAL A 204 11.61 -8.69 8.40
N GLY A 205 10.30 -8.69 8.20
CA GLY A 205 9.56 -9.73 7.49
C GLY A 205 9.39 -9.33 6.04
N ILE A 206 9.68 -10.22 5.09
CA ILE A 206 9.54 -9.96 3.65
C ILE A 206 8.82 -11.10 2.94
N ALA A 207 8.04 -10.79 1.90
CA ALA A 207 7.44 -11.75 0.98
C ALA A 207 7.99 -11.53 -0.44
N ALA A 208 8.73 -12.51 -0.97
CA ALA A 208 9.29 -12.43 -2.32
C ALA A 208 9.72 -13.81 -2.86
N HIS A 209 10.07 -13.88 -4.14
CA HIS A 209 10.68 -15.07 -4.72
C HIS A 209 11.99 -15.45 -4.01
N LYS A 210 12.31 -16.74 -4.01
CA LYS A 210 13.47 -17.31 -3.30
C LYS A 210 14.78 -16.57 -3.59
N THR A 211 15.05 -16.26 -4.85
CA THR A 211 16.26 -15.54 -5.27
C THR A 211 16.34 -14.13 -4.72
N SER A 212 15.20 -13.43 -4.62
CA SER A 212 15.11 -12.11 -4.01
C SER A 212 15.39 -12.16 -2.51
N VAL A 213 14.80 -13.12 -1.81
CA VAL A 213 15.02 -13.33 -0.37
C VAL A 213 16.49 -13.59 -0.08
N GLU A 214 17.12 -14.51 -0.81
CA GLU A 214 18.54 -14.85 -0.65
C GLU A 214 19.46 -13.65 -0.93
N SER A 215 19.15 -12.84 -1.95
CA SER A 215 19.91 -11.62 -2.27
C SER A 215 19.81 -10.56 -1.17
N LEU A 216 18.61 -10.29 -0.67
CA LEU A 216 18.39 -9.31 0.41
C LEU A 216 19.04 -9.78 1.72
N TRP A 217 18.91 -11.06 2.05
CA TRP A 217 19.57 -11.69 3.18
C TRP A 217 21.10 -11.53 3.14
N ALA A 218 21.71 -11.82 1.98
CA ALA A 218 23.14 -11.68 1.79
C ALA A 218 23.60 -10.21 1.93
N SER A 219 22.80 -9.25 1.48
CA SER A 219 23.08 -7.82 1.67
C SER A 219 23.07 -7.42 3.16
N LEU A 220 22.13 -7.96 3.95
CA LEU A 220 22.02 -7.67 5.38
C LEU A 220 23.17 -8.26 6.19
N ILE A 221 23.55 -9.53 5.96
CA ILE A 221 24.68 -10.16 6.68
C ILE A 221 26.00 -9.44 6.39
N ARG A 222 26.20 -8.95 5.17
CA ARG A 222 27.46 -8.28 4.80
C ARG A 222 27.69 -6.97 5.56
N GLY A 223 26.65 -6.39 6.17
CA GLY A 223 26.79 -5.24 7.05
C GLY A 223 27.32 -3.97 6.37
N LYS A 224 27.10 -3.79 5.05
CA LYS A 224 27.61 -2.63 4.29
C LYS A 224 26.54 -1.59 3.92
N GLY A 225 25.35 -1.64 4.51
CA GLY A 225 24.27 -0.68 4.24
C GLY A 225 23.75 -0.72 2.80
N GLY A 226 23.94 -1.84 2.09
CA GLY A 226 23.51 -2.01 0.69
C GLY A 226 22.02 -2.28 0.51
N SER A 227 21.27 -2.37 1.61
CA SER A 227 19.81 -2.51 1.61
C SER A 227 19.16 -1.18 1.99
N SER A 228 17.98 -0.93 1.45
CA SER A 228 17.17 0.26 1.71
C SER A 228 15.76 -0.14 2.11
N LEU A 229 15.24 0.48 3.16
CA LEU A 229 13.84 0.37 3.59
C LEU A 229 13.20 1.75 3.43
N ARG A 230 12.10 1.83 2.66
CA ARG A 230 11.40 3.10 2.37
C ARG A 230 12.31 4.21 1.81
N GLY A 231 13.37 3.83 1.10
CA GLY A 231 14.33 4.77 0.52
C GLY A 231 15.50 5.15 1.43
N THR A 232 15.47 4.79 2.71
CA THR A 232 16.58 5.02 3.65
C THR A 232 17.46 3.78 3.76
N SER A 233 18.80 3.95 3.76
CA SER A 233 19.72 2.82 3.96
C SER A 233 19.45 2.17 5.31
N VAL A 234 19.51 0.85 5.36
CA VAL A 234 19.37 0.06 6.59
C VAL A 234 20.56 -0.86 6.80
N LEU A 235 20.95 -1.01 8.05
CA LEU A 235 22.05 -1.85 8.47
C LEU A 235 21.60 -2.75 9.61
N ALA A 236 21.75 -4.06 9.47
CA ALA A 236 21.47 -4.98 10.57
C ALA A 236 22.43 -4.76 11.75
N ASP A 237 21.92 -4.81 12.98
CA ASP A 237 22.79 -4.78 14.17
C ASP A 237 23.46 -6.15 14.38
N GLY A 238 24.67 -6.31 13.85
CA GLY A 238 25.48 -7.52 14.01
C GLY A 238 24.90 -8.74 13.30
N ASP A 239 24.97 -9.89 13.96
CA ASP A 239 24.52 -11.16 13.40
C ASP A 239 22.99 -11.20 13.31
N VAL A 240 22.51 -11.64 12.16
CA VAL A 240 21.09 -11.87 11.91
C VAL A 240 20.80 -13.36 11.78
N LYS A 241 19.53 -13.73 11.93
CA LYS A 241 18.99 -15.06 11.65
C LYS A 241 17.81 -14.92 10.70
N MET A 242 17.65 -15.88 9.79
CA MET A 242 16.55 -15.94 8.85
C MET A 242 15.74 -17.22 9.08
N MET A 243 14.42 -17.09 9.10
CA MET A 243 13.47 -18.19 9.00
C MET A 243 12.60 -17.98 7.77
N THR A 244 12.26 -19.05 7.06
CA THR A 244 11.43 -18.99 5.86
C THR A 244 10.21 -19.89 5.97
N HIS A 245 9.10 -19.44 5.39
CA HIS A 245 7.87 -20.19 5.23
C HIS A 245 7.42 -20.10 3.77
N PRO A 246 7.16 -21.23 3.08
CA PRO A 246 6.68 -21.20 1.70
C PRO A 246 5.23 -20.70 1.64
N LEU A 247 4.91 -19.91 0.61
CA LEU A 247 3.54 -19.51 0.26
C LEU A 247 3.22 -20.07 -1.14
N PRO A 248 2.76 -21.34 -1.23
CA PRO A 248 2.65 -22.07 -2.48
C PRO A 248 1.71 -21.41 -3.50
N GLU A 249 0.65 -20.77 -3.04
CA GLU A 249 -0.39 -20.14 -3.86
C GLU A 249 0.16 -18.98 -4.70
N PHE A 250 1.27 -18.39 -4.26
CA PHE A 250 1.88 -17.20 -4.86
C PHE A 250 3.29 -17.47 -5.43
N ASN A 251 3.80 -18.70 -5.30
CA ASN A 251 5.17 -19.07 -5.69
C ASN A 251 6.26 -18.13 -5.08
N VAL A 252 6.04 -17.71 -3.83
CA VAL A 252 6.96 -16.86 -3.05
C VAL A 252 7.30 -17.50 -1.71
N LEU A 253 8.33 -16.97 -1.05
CA LEU A 253 8.66 -17.25 0.33
C LEU A 253 8.31 -16.05 1.19
N HIS A 254 7.72 -16.31 2.35
CA HIS A 254 7.74 -15.38 3.47
C HIS A 254 9.00 -15.63 4.29
N ALA A 255 9.78 -14.60 4.57
CA ALA A 255 11.02 -14.71 5.31
C ALA A 255 11.07 -13.69 6.45
N GLY A 256 11.26 -14.17 7.68
CA GLY A 256 11.54 -13.34 8.85
C GLY A 256 13.04 -13.27 9.10
N ILE A 257 13.60 -12.06 9.04
CA ILE A 257 15.01 -11.78 9.29
C ILE A 257 15.12 -10.96 10.57
N VAL A 258 15.84 -11.48 11.57
CA VAL A 258 15.88 -10.91 12.92
C VAL A 258 17.31 -10.85 13.45
N CYS A 259 17.67 -9.76 14.13
CA CYS A 259 18.91 -9.60 14.85
C CYS A 259 19.03 -10.66 15.96
N ARG A 260 20.22 -11.26 16.11
CA ARG A 260 20.52 -12.24 17.16
C ARG A 260 20.23 -11.67 18.55
N LYS A 261 20.55 -10.40 18.79
CA LYS A 261 20.34 -9.70 20.08
C LYS A 261 18.86 -9.52 20.44
N ALA A 262 17.93 -9.77 19.52
CA ALA A 262 16.49 -9.78 19.77
C ALA A 262 15.93 -11.16 20.14
N LEU A 263 16.72 -12.23 19.97
CA LEU A 263 16.28 -13.60 20.22
C LEU A 263 16.48 -14.01 21.68
N PRO A 264 15.49 -14.68 22.31
CA PRO A 264 15.62 -15.14 23.69
C PRO A 264 16.81 -16.06 23.91
N GLY A 265 17.57 -15.79 24.98
CA GLY A 265 18.74 -16.60 25.36
C GLY A 265 19.87 -16.60 24.32
N LYS A 266 19.88 -15.66 23.37
CA LYS A 266 20.95 -15.51 22.38
C LYS A 266 21.84 -14.30 22.61
N TRP A 267 21.68 -13.62 23.74
CA TRP A 267 22.60 -12.58 24.20
C TRP A 267 23.96 -13.17 24.59
N GLU A 268 25.02 -12.40 24.36
CA GLU A 268 26.40 -12.71 24.76
C GLU A 268 26.96 -11.59 25.64
N ALA A 269 27.87 -11.91 26.57
CA ALA A 269 28.43 -10.93 27.51
C ALA A 269 29.16 -9.73 26.87
N LYS A 270 29.49 -9.82 25.58
CA LYS A 270 30.09 -8.74 24.80
C LYS A 270 29.07 -7.81 24.13
N ASP A 271 27.79 -8.20 24.12
CA ASP A 271 26.74 -7.44 23.49
C ASP A 271 26.43 -6.22 24.36
N ASP A 272 26.48 -5.05 23.72
CA ASP A 272 26.22 -3.74 24.29
C ASP A 272 24.73 -3.41 24.40
N VAL A 273 23.89 -4.20 23.73
CA VAL A 273 22.45 -3.97 23.64
C VAL A 273 21.70 -5.30 23.62
N ALA A 274 20.46 -5.26 24.08
CA ALA A 274 19.46 -6.30 23.85
C ALA A 274 18.22 -5.68 23.21
N TYR A 275 17.42 -6.48 22.52
CA TYR A 275 16.15 -6.04 21.96
C TYR A 275 14.99 -6.90 22.45
N ALA A 276 13.85 -6.25 22.66
CA ALA A 276 12.58 -6.91 22.89
C ALA A 276 11.64 -6.55 21.73
N LEU A 277 11.08 -7.56 21.07
CA LEU A 277 10.16 -7.41 19.94
C LEU A 277 8.86 -8.16 20.22
N VAL A 278 7.73 -7.52 19.92
CA VAL A 278 6.38 -8.09 20.07
C VAL A 278 5.70 -8.10 18.70
N PHE A 279 5.16 -9.26 18.32
CA PHE A 279 4.49 -9.46 17.02
C PHE A 279 2.96 -9.52 17.13
N GLU A 280 2.43 -9.68 18.33
CA GLU A 280 0.98 -9.75 18.57
C GLU A 280 0.39 -8.36 18.78
N SER A 281 -0.82 -8.12 18.27
CA SER A 281 -1.49 -6.82 18.36
C SER A 281 -2.17 -6.55 19.70
N GLU A 282 -2.70 -7.59 20.35
CA GLU A 282 -3.41 -7.44 21.62
C GLU A 282 -2.44 -7.27 22.78
N ALA A 283 -2.67 -6.21 23.57
CA ALA A 283 -1.85 -5.84 24.72
C ALA A 283 -0.35 -5.71 24.39
N ALA A 284 -0.02 -5.24 23.18
CA ALA A 284 1.36 -5.16 22.70
C ALA A 284 2.28 -4.39 23.66
N GLU A 285 1.80 -3.30 24.25
CA GLU A 285 2.56 -2.48 25.20
C GLU A 285 2.83 -3.23 26.53
N GLU A 286 1.83 -3.91 27.09
CA GLU A 286 2.00 -4.69 28.32
C GLU A 286 2.97 -5.85 28.11
N LYS A 287 2.82 -6.57 27.00
CA LYS A 287 3.75 -7.63 26.60
C LYS A 287 5.17 -7.10 26.38
N LEU A 288 5.29 -5.92 25.77
CA LEU A 288 6.59 -5.30 25.52
C LEU A 288 7.28 -4.94 26.84
N LYS A 289 6.54 -4.42 27.82
CA LYS A 289 7.04 -4.18 29.19
C LYS A 289 7.55 -5.47 29.81
N SER A 290 6.71 -6.50 29.90
CA SER A 290 7.09 -7.79 30.49
C SER A 290 8.30 -8.43 29.80
N LEU A 291 8.32 -8.43 28.47
CA LEU A 291 9.43 -8.97 27.69
C LEU A 291 10.73 -8.19 27.91
N THR A 292 10.64 -6.87 28.08
CA THR A 292 11.81 -6.03 28.37
C THR A 292 12.42 -6.37 29.72
N ILE A 293 11.59 -6.61 30.74
CA ILE A 293 12.08 -7.04 32.06
C ILE A 293 12.69 -8.44 31.99
N GLN A 294 12.08 -9.38 31.26
CA GLN A 294 12.67 -10.70 31.03
C GLN A 294 14.04 -10.60 30.36
N ARG A 295 14.18 -9.72 29.35
CA ARG A 295 15.46 -9.45 28.70
C ARG A 295 16.48 -8.85 29.67
N LEU A 296 16.07 -7.92 30.52
CA LEU A 296 16.96 -7.38 31.56
C LEU A 296 17.40 -8.46 32.54
N GLN A 297 16.49 -9.31 33.03
CA GLN A 297 16.81 -10.44 33.91
C GLN A 297 17.77 -11.46 33.25
N GLU A 298 17.71 -11.65 31.92
CA GLU A 298 18.66 -12.49 31.18
C GLU A 298 20.07 -11.88 31.12
N THR A 299 20.18 -10.55 31.15
CA THR A 299 21.43 -9.81 30.91
C THR A 299 22.11 -9.28 32.18
N LEU A 300 21.33 -9.00 33.22
CA LEU A 300 21.81 -8.41 34.47
C LEU A 300 22.13 -9.49 35.50
N ALA A 301 23.17 -9.25 36.30
CA ALA A 301 23.61 -10.20 37.32
C ALA A 301 22.73 -10.23 38.59
N PHE A 302 21.79 -9.29 38.73
CA PHE A 302 20.92 -9.18 39.90
C PHE A 302 19.45 -9.43 39.52
N PRO A 303 18.65 -10.01 40.43
CA PRO A 303 17.24 -10.26 40.16
C PRO A 303 16.45 -8.94 40.15
N ILE A 304 15.54 -8.81 39.19
CA ILE A 304 14.53 -7.74 39.15
C ILE A 304 13.21 -8.34 39.61
N LEU A 305 12.55 -7.74 40.60
CA LEU A 305 11.22 -8.16 41.04
C LEU A 305 10.17 -7.77 39.99
N ASP A 306 9.17 -8.64 39.79
CA ASP A 306 8.10 -8.39 38.80
C ASP A 306 7.31 -7.11 39.10
N ASP A 307 7.12 -6.79 40.38
CA ASP A 307 6.44 -5.57 40.83
C ASP A 307 7.21 -4.28 40.48
N TRP A 308 8.50 -4.36 40.17
CA TRP A 308 9.31 -3.22 39.71
C TRP A 308 9.15 -2.92 38.23
N ALA A 309 8.53 -3.82 37.46
CA ALA A 309 8.51 -3.79 36.01
C ALA A 309 7.98 -2.46 35.43
N GLN A 310 6.85 -1.98 35.96
CA GLN A 310 6.23 -0.74 35.46
C GLN A 310 7.10 0.48 35.77
N THR A 311 7.54 0.62 37.02
CA THR A 311 8.35 1.75 37.46
C THR A 311 9.70 1.76 36.73
N LEU A 312 10.39 0.62 36.66
CA LEU A 312 11.66 0.52 35.96
C LEU A 312 11.52 0.85 34.48
N TRP A 313 10.44 0.40 33.83
CA TRP A 313 10.14 0.74 32.44
C TRP A 313 9.99 2.25 32.22
N GLU A 314 9.21 2.93 33.06
CA GLU A 314 8.94 4.37 32.92
C GLU A 314 10.22 5.20 33.12
N TYR A 315 10.97 4.92 34.19
CA TYR A 315 12.23 5.64 34.48
C TYR A 315 13.34 5.31 33.49
N ALA A 316 13.44 4.06 33.03
CA ALA A 316 14.46 3.67 32.05
C ALA A 316 14.15 4.22 30.65
N LEU A 317 12.87 4.42 30.28
CA LEU A 317 12.52 5.15 29.07
C LEU A 317 12.89 6.64 29.17
N ASP A 318 12.56 7.29 30.28
CA ASP A 318 12.84 8.72 30.49
C ASP A 318 14.35 9.01 30.53
N ALA A 319 15.12 8.14 31.17
CA ALA A 319 16.58 8.23 31.24
C ALA A 319 17.31 7.66 29.99
N GLU A 320 16.58 7.26 28.95
CA GLU A 320 17.09 6.70 27.68
C GLU A 320 17.91 5.40 27.83
N TYR A 321 17.69 4.63 28.89
CA TYR A 321 18.20 3.25 29.04
C TYR A 321 17.44 2.29 28.12
N ILE A 322 16.17 2.61 27.85
CA ILE A 322 15.30 1.93 26.90
C ILE A 322 14.95 2.94 25.79
N GLN A 323 15.02 2.52 24.54
CA GLN A 323 14.64 3.34 23.39
C GLN A 323 13.62 2.61 22.52
N ARG A 324 12.54 3.30 22.14
CA ARG A 324 11.52 2.72 21.26
C ARG A 324 12.04 2.57 19.83
N LEU A 325 11.73 1.43 19.23
CA LEU A 325 11.93 1.19 17.81
C LEU A 325 10.71 1.70 17.03
N GLU A 326 10.94 2.16 15.81
CA GLU A 326 9.87 2.33 14.84
C GLU A 326 9.49 0.95 14.31
N THR A 327 8.23 0.58 14.51
CA THR A 327 7.70 -0.72 14.10
C THR A 327 6.56 -0.57 13.09
N GLY A 328 6.22 -1.67 12.44
CA GLY A 328 5.07 -1.74 11.53
C GLY A 328 4.87 -3.15 11.00
N GLY A 329 3.71 -3.39 10.42
CA GLY A 329 3.28 -4.66 9.88
C GLY A 329 3.00 -5.70 10.97
N ASP A 330 3.61 -6.86 10.82
CA ASP A 330 3.56 -7.96 11.79
C ASP A 330 4.35 -7.69 13.08
N CYS A 331 5.24 -6.69 13.13
CA CYS A 331 5.89 -6.26 14.37
C CYS A 331 5.12 -5.08 14.98
N ARG A 332 4.61 -5.27 16.20
CA ARG A 332 3.68 -4.36 16.89
C ARG A 332 4.31 -3.55 18.00
N GLY A 333 5.45 -4.00 18.51
CA GLY A 333 6.19 -3.32 19.56
C GLY A 333 7.66 -3.69 19.51
N GLY A 334 8.52 -2.74 19.85
CA GLY A 334 9.95 -2.96 19.83
C GLY A 334 10.70 -1.95 20.68
N VAL A 335 11.67 -2.43 21.47
CA VAL A 335 12.62 -1.57 22.17
C VAL A 335 14.04 -2.06 22.05
N ARG A 336 14.97 -1.11 22.07
CA ARG A 336 16.39 -1.30 22.36
C ARG A 336 16.62 -1.09 23.85
N ILE A 337 17.38 -1.99 24.46
CA ILE A 337 17.83 -1.94 25.84
C ILE A 337 19.34 -1.70 25.79
N ASP A 338 19.81 -0.58 26.35
CA ASP A 338 21.23 -0.24 26.37
C ASP A 338 21.91 -0.86 27.60
N LEU A 339 22.75 -1.87 27.39
CA LEU A 339 23.38 -2.64 28.47
C LEU A 339 24.66 -1.99 28.99
N ASN A 340 25.19 -0.97 28.31
CA ASN A 340 26.36 -0.22 28.76
C ASN A 340 26.01 0.84 29.81
N LYS A 341 24.72 1.16 29.97
CA LYS A 341 24.25 2.09 30.99
C LYS A 341 24.34 1.45 32.40
N PRO A 342 24.56 2.25 33.46
CA PRO A 342 24.71 1.73 34.81
C PRO A 342 23.36 1.32 35.42
N TRP A 343 22.83 0.17 35.02
CA TRP A 343 21.54 -0.37 35.49
C TRP A 343 21.48 -0.57 37.01
N VAL A 344 22.61 -0.92 37.63
CA VAL A 344 22.71 -1.08 39.08
C VAL A 344 22.45 0.26 39.78
N ASP A 345 23.09 1.33 39.32
CA ASP A 345 22.96 2.67 39.91
C ASP A 345 21.54 3.22 39.74
N LEU A 346 20.89 2.93 38.61
CA LEU A 346 19.48 3.28 38.39
C LEU A 346 18.59 2.60 39.43
N VAL A 347 18.72 1.28 39.59
CA VAL A 347 17.88 0.52 40.54
C VAL A 347 18.16 0.93 41.99
N GLN A 348 19.42 1.10 42.36
CA GLN A 348 19.81 1.59 43.69
C GLN A 348 19.25 2.98 43.97
N GLY A 349 19.37 3.91 43.02
CA GLY A 349 18.83 5.25 43.18
C GLY A 349 17.31 5.29 43.35
N LEU A 350 16.57 4.37 42.70
CA LEU A 350 15.13 4.25 42.87
C LEU A 350 14.74 3.59 44.22
N LEU A 351 15.55 2.67 44.73
CA LEU A 351 15.38 2.08 46.06
C LEU A 351 15.65 3.12 47.16
N ASP A 352 16.73 3.89 47.04
CA ASP A 352 17.11 4.94 48.01
C ASP A 352 16.07 6.07 48.09
N GLN A 353 15.28 6.27 47.04
CA GLN A 353 14.20 7.25 46.97
C GLN A 353 12.84 6.70 47.44
N ASP A 354 12.78 5.47 47.95
CA ASP A 354 11.53 4.75 48.31
C ASP A 354 10.51 4.62 47.15
N ILE A 355 10.99 4.74 45.91
CA ILE A 355 10.18 4.58 44.69
C ILE A 355 9.97 3.10 44.38
N LEU A 356 11.03 2.30 44.52
CA LEU A 356 10.96 0.84 44.52
C LEU A 356 10.90 0.31 45.96
N LYS A 357 10.21 -0.81 46.16
CA LYS A 357 10.08 -1.47 47.47
C LYS A 357 10.61 -2.89 47.41
N ILE A 358 11.31 -3.31 48.46
CA ILE A 358 11.86 -4.67 48.62
C ILE A 358 10.78 -5.63 49.09
#